data_AF-A0A0C3DM80-F1
#
_entry.id   AF-A0A0C3DM80-F1
#
_cell.length_a   1.000
_cell.length_b   1.000
_cell.length_c   1.000
_cell.angle_alpha   90.00
_cell.angle_beta   90.00
_cell.angle_gamma   90.00
#
_symmetry.space_group_name_H-M   'P 1'
#
loop_
_entity.id
_entity.type
_entity.pdbx_description
1 polymer ?
#
loop_
_entity_poly.entity_id
_entity_poly.type
_entity_poly.pdbx_seq_one_letter_code
_entity_poly.pdbx_strand_id
1 'polypeptide(L)'
;MTGFHLATKPSLQLSVDEAATAYQLPDLKDAIIAFANWDVHFQGHSGIQKLQIWHKVRLQQLSYHGNIPLPPQSLLAIPPSTTNPYGRYDSVIISLNLQSDWPQNGLTGHSVSQLQMIFCLLRSDVFLAYIQHFHISNPTGVSPVTGMHMLRQAVRANGQRVGEVIPLGHIRSPAHLVPNFGSGAHSRLTNLNSYELRNEFHLNKYWLKEFYYMLCSA
;
A
#
# COMPACT_ATOMS: atom_id res chain seq x y z
N MET A 1 10.35 -2.91 14.79
CA MET A 1 11.27 -2.78 13.62
C MET A 1 10.79 -3.70 12.51
N THR A 2 10.75 -3.22 11.27
CA THR A 2 10.29 -3.98 10.09
C THR A 2 11.44 -4.14 9.10
N GLY A 3 11.73 -5.38 8.71
CA GLY A 3 12.76 -5.71 7.72
C GLY A 3 12.16 -5.90 6.34
N PHE A 4 12.90 -5.52 5.29
CA PHE A 4 12.49 -5.68 3.90
C PHE A 4 13.51 -6.52 3.13
N HIS A 5 13.02 -7.37 2.26
CA HIS A 5 13.85 -8.17 1.36
C HIS A 5 13.27 -8.14 -0.05
N LEU A 6 14.01 -7.54 -0.98
CA LEU A 6 13.72 -7.52 -2.41
C LEU A 6 14.67 -8.47 -3.15
N ALA A 7 14.25 -8.94 -4.32
CA ALA A 7 15.15 -9.64 -5.21
C ALA A 7 16.23 -8.68 -5.72
N THR A 8 17.47 -9.15 -5.88
CA THR A 8 18.57 -8.31 -6.39
C THR A 8 18.29 -7.72 -7.77
N LYS A 9 17.58 -8.46 -8.63
CA LYS A 9 17.20 -8.01 -9.98
C LYS A 9 15.77 -7.47 -9.98
N PRO A 10 15.51 -6.32 -10.62
CA PRO A 10 14.15 -5.83 -10.81
C PRO A 10 13.37 -6.75 -11.74
N SER A 11 12.05 -6.73 -11.62
CA SER A 11 11.12 -7.41 -12.52
C SER A 11 11.04 -6.73 -13.88
N LEU A 12 11.07 -5.40 -13.89
CA LEU A 12 10.98 -4.57 -15.10
C LEU A 12 11.92 -3.35 -15.00
N GLN A 13 12.31 -2.82 -16.14
CA GLN A 13 12.90 -1.49 -16.25
C GLN A 13 12.13 -0.70 -17.30
N LEU A 14 11.48 0.37 -16.88
CA LEU A 14 10.59 1.18 -17.72
C LEU A 14 10.90 2.65 -17.54
N SER A 15 10.57 3.47 -18.53
CA SER A 15 10.46 4.91 -18.31
C SER A 15 9.29 5.25 -17.38
N VAL A 16 9.27 6.47 -16.85
CA VAL A 16 8.16 6.93 -15.99
C VAL A 16 6.84 6.87 -16.74
N ASP A 17 6.81 7.30 -18.01
CA ASP A 17 5.58 7.33 -18.81
C ASP A 17 5.10 5.91 -19.18
N GLU A 18 6.04 5.00 -19.50
CA GLU A 18 5.72 3.58 -19.72
C GLU A 18 5.19 2.91 -18.44
N ALA A 19 5.78 3.21 -17.28
CA ALA A 19 5.33 2.69 -16.00
C ALA A 19 3.95 3.25 -15.62
N ALA A 20 3.72 4.55 -15.80
CA ALA A 20 2.43 5.19 -15.58
C ALA A 20 1.33 4.53 -16.42
N THR A 21 1.64 4.21 -17.68
CA THR A 21 0.73 3.50 -18.58
C THR A 21 0.51 2.06 -18.14
N ALA A 22 1.57 1.31 -17.87
CA ALA A 22 1.50 -0.11 -17.52
C ALA A 22 0.75 -0.37 -16.21
N TYR A 23 0.94 0.49 -15.20
CA TYR A 23 0.29 0.39 -13.91
C TYR A 23 -1.04 1.18 -13.83
N GLN A 24 -1.41 1.90 -14.89
CA GLN A 24 -2.59 2.77 -14.93
C GLN A 24 -2.57 3.85 -13.83
N LEU A 25 -1.41 4.48 -13.64
CA LEU A 25 -1.14 5.51 -12.64
C LEU A 25 -0.88 6.86 -13.32
N PRO A 26 -1.93 7.62 -13.72
CA PRO A 26 -1.77 8.83 -14.52
C PRO A 26 -1.02 9.96 -13.79
N ASP A 27 -1.04 9.98 -12.46
CA ASP A 27 -0.37 10.97 -11.62
C ASP A 27 1.01 10.52 -11.11
N LEU A 28 1.55 9.39 -11.62
CA LEU A 28 2.83 8.84 -11.18
C LEU A 28 3.98 9.84 -11.28
N LYS A 29 4.09 10.53 -12.42
CA LYS A 29 5.17 11.49 -12.67
C LYS A 29 5.12 12.65 -11.66
N ASP A 30 3.93 13.21 -11.45
CA ASP A 30 3.73 14.31 -10.52
C ASP A 30 4.01 13.88 -9.07
N ALA A 31 3.62 12.67 -8.69
CA ALA A 31 3.90 12.12 -7.36
C ALA A 31 5.40 11.90 -7.13
N ILE A 32 6.14 11.44 -8.14
CA ILE A 32 7.61 11.31 -8.06
C ILE A 32 8.26 12.68 -7.92
N ILE A 33 7.82 13.69 -8.68
CA ILE A 33 8.35 15.06 -8.60
C ILE A 33 8.05 15.67 -7.23
N ALA A 34 6.83 15.50 -6.71
CA ALA A 34 6.45 15.97 -5.38
C ALA A 34 7.33 15.34 -4.29
N PHE A 35 7.58 14.04 -4.37
CA PHE A 35 8.50 13.34 -3.47
C PHE A 35 9.93 13.87 -3.59
N ALA A 36 10.46 14.02 -4.81
CA ALA A 36 11.82 14.48 -5.04
C ALA A 36 12.08 15.93 -4.57
N ASN A 37 11.05 16.77 -4.59
CA ASN A 37 11.12 18.13 -4.07
C ASN A 37 11.15 18.17 -2.54
N TRP A 38 10.45 17.23 -1.90
CA TRP A 38 10.38 17.12 -0.44
C TRP A 38 11.65 16.53 0.17
N ASP A 39 12.27 15.54 -0.50
CA ASP A 39 13.47 14.87 0.01
C ASP A 39 14.75 15.49 -0.55
N VAL A 40 15.57 16.05 0.35
CA VAL A 40 16.87 16.67 0.04
C VAL A 40 17.84 15.73 -0.70
N HIS A 41 17.74 14.41 -0.52
CA HIS A 41 18.57 13.44 -1.24
C HIS A 41 18.20 13.33 -2.72
N PHE A 42 17.01 13.83 -3.08
CA PHE A 42 16.47 13.76 -4.43
C PHE A 42 16.37 15.10 -5.15
N GLN A 43 16.66 16.20 -4.45
CA GLN A 43 16.71 17.53 -5.04
C GLN A 43 17.79 17.58 -6.13
N GLY A 44 17.38 17.93 -7.35
CA GLY A 44 18.29 18.05 -8.50
C GLY A 44 18.39 16.83 -9.41
N HIS A 45 17.66 15.74 -9.16
CA HIS A 45 17.49 14.66 -10.16
C HIS A 45 16.52 15.11 -11.27
N SER A 46 16.89 16.13 -12.03
CA SER A 46 16.10 16.70 -13.13
C SER A 46 16.00 15.78 -14.36
N GLY A 47 16.41 14.51 -14.23
CA GLY A 47 16.55 13.53 -15.31
C GLY A 47 16.00 12.15 -14.97
N ILE A 48 14.93 12.06 -14.18
CA ILE A 48 14.27 10.78 -13.86
C ILE A 48 13.66 10.20 -15.14
N GLN A 49 14.43 9.38 -15.84
CA GLN A 49 14.00 8.81 -17.12
C GLN A 49 13.62 7.34 -17.02
N LYS A 50 14.16 6.60 -16.03
CA LYS A 50 13.93 5.16 -15.90
C LYS A 50 13.76 4.72 -14.45
N LEU A 51 12.84 3.79 -14.26
CA LEU A 51 12.49 3.15 -13.01
C LEU A 51 12.91 1.69 -13.09
N GLN A 52 13.56 1.19 -12.04
CA GLN A 52 13.67 -0.24 -11.78
C GLN A 52 12.48 -0.64 -10.92
N ILE A 53 11.72 -1.66 -11.33
CA ILE A 53 10.43 -1.98 -10.72
C ILE A 53 10.42 -3.43 -10.23
N TRP A 54 9.87 -3.65 -9.04
CA TRP A 54 9.70 -4.97 -8.43
C TRP A 54 8.22 -5.28 -8.23
N HIS A 55 7.82 -6.49 -8.62
CA HIS A 55 6.44 -6.96 -8.41
C HIS A 55 6.19 -7.52 -7.00
N LYS A 56 7.26 -7.73 -6.23
CA LYS A 56 7.20 -8.40 -4.93
C LYS A 56 8.27 -7.87 -3.98
N VAL A 57 7.88 -7.65 -2.73
CA VAL A 57 8.78 -7.46 -1.59
C VAL A 57 8.40 -8.45 -0.49
N ARG A 58 9.39 -8.92 0.27
CA ARG A 58 9.14 -9.66 1.52
C ARG A 58 9.32 -8.72 2.70
N LEU A 59 8.34 -8.73 3.59
CA LEU A 59 8.29 -7.92 4.80
C LEU A 59 8.39 -8.86 6.01
N GLN A 60 9.35 -8.60 6.89
CA GLN A 60 9.54 -9.36 8.13
C GLN A 60 9.25 -8.46 9.33
N GLN A 61 8.33 -8.91 10.18
CA GLN A 61 7.93 -8.19 11.40
C GLN A 61 8.38 -8.96 12.64
N LEU A 62 8.39 -8.28 13.77
CA LEU A 62 8.49 -8.92 15.08
C LEU A 62 7.09 -9.20 15.62
N SER A 63 6.96 -10.25 16.44
CA SER A 63 5.74 -10.55 17.19
C SER A 63 5.41 -9.41 18.15
N TYR A 64 4.12 -9.13 18.32
CA TYR A 64 3.59 -8.12 19.22
C TYR A 64 4.04 -8.32 20.67
N HIS A 65 4.00 -9.56 21.18
CA HIS A 65 4.26 -9.84 22.60
C HIS A 65 5.71 -10.19 22.94
N GLY A 66 6.47 -10.75 22.01
CA GLY A 66 7.77 -11.37 22.32
C GLY A 66 8.98 -10.73 21.62
N ASN A 67 8.77 -9.75 20.74
CA ASN A 67 9.81 -9.23 19.84
C ASN A 67 10.56 -10.33 19.05
N ILE A 68 9.91 -11.48 18.80
CA ILE A 68 10.47 -12.60 18.05
C ILE A 68 10.19 -12.37 16.55
N PRO A 69 11.17 -12.55 15.64
CA PRO A 69 10.93 -12.46 14.21
C PRO A 69 9.85 -13.44 13.75
N LEU A 70 8.81 -12.91 13.11
CA LEU A 70 7.76 -13.69 12.45
C LEU A 70 8.25 -14.19 11.08
N PRO A 71 7.62 -15.22 10.50
CA PRO A 71 7.85 -15.61 9.12
C PRO A 71 7.66 -14.41 8.16
N PRO A 72 8.57 -14.20 7.20
CA PRO A 72 8.42 -13.12 6.22
C PRO A 72 7.15 -13.27 5.39
N GLN A 73 6.37 -12.20 5.27
CA GLN A 73 5.18 -12.13 4.42
C GLN A 73 5.53 -11.49 3.08
N SER A 74 4.99 -12.01 1.99
CA SER A 74 5.19 -11.42 0.65
C SER A 74 4.09 -10.42 0.36
N LEU A 75 4.47 -9.22 -0.05
CA LEU A 75 3.59 -8.19 -0.59
C LEU A 75 3.79 -8.11 -2.10
N LEU A 76 2.69 -7.94 -2.83
CA LEU A 76 2.64 -7.90 -4.28
C LEU A 76 2.14 -6.55 -4.79
N ALA A 77 2.75 -6.13 -5.90
CA ALA A 77 2.38 -4.97 -6.68
C ALA A 77 2.57 -5.31 -8.17
N ILE A 78 1.60 -6.04 -8.73
CA ILE A 78 1.65 -6.57 -10.10
C ILE A 78 0.68 -5.79 -10.96
N PRO A 79 1.12 -5.19 -12.08
CA PRO A 79 0.25 -4.41 -12.95
C PRO A 79 -0.78 -5.29 -13.67
N PRO A 80 -1.84 -4.70 -14.22
CA PRO A 80 -2.76 -5.37 -15.14
C PRO A 80 -2.03 -6.09 -16.29
N SER A 81 -2.59 -7.23 -16.67
CA SER A 81 -2.14 -8.03 -17.81
C SER A 81 -3.32 -8.65 -18.55
N THR A 82 -3.05 -9.29 -19.68
CA THR A 82 -4.09 -10.02 -20.44
C THR A 82 -4.74 -11.15 -19.64
N THR A 83 -4.01 -11.77 -18.72
CA THR A 83 -4.51 -12.85 -17.85
C THR A 83 -5.07 -12.35 -16.53
N ASN A 84 -4.72 -11.13 -16.11
CA ASN A 84 -5.24 -10.49 -14.91
C ASN A 84 -5.48 -9.00 -15.17
N PRO A 85 -6.66 -8.62 -15.70
CA PRO A 85 -6.92 -7.27 -16.19
C PRO A 85 -6.98 -6.19 -15.10
N TYR A 86 -6.98 -6.58 -13.82
CA TYR A 86 -7.04 -5.66 -12.68
C TYR A 86 -5.72 -5.60 -11.90
N GLY A 87 -4.71 -6.36 -12.32
CA GLY A 87 -3.46 -6.47 -11.56
C GLY A 87 -3.65 -7.17 -10.22
N ARG A 88 -2.63 -7.16 -9.37
CA ARG A 88 -2.67 -7.73 -8.03
C ARG A 88 -1.87 -6.86 -7.07
N TYR A 89 -2.59 -6.26 -6.13
CA TYR A 89 -2.06 -5.24 -5.24
C TYR A 89 -2.46 -5.55 -3.80
N ASP A 90 -1.47 -5.76 -2.94
CA ASP A 90 -1.70 -5.97 -1.52
C ASP A 90 -1.90 -4.63 -0.80
N SER A 91 -2.58 -4.67 0.35
CA SER A 91 -2.77 -3.50 1.20
C SER A 91 -1.75 -3.49 2.33
N VAL A 92 -1.42 -2.30 2.81
CA VAL A 92 -0.40 -2.07 3.83
C VAL A 92 -0.83 -1.01 4.83
N ILE A 93 -0.31 -1.13 6.05
CA ILE A 93 -0.29 -0.04 7.04
C ILE A 93 0.99 0.75 6.85
N ILE A 94 0.87 2.07 6.79
CA ILE A 94 2.00 2.99 6.67
C ILE A 94 2.05 3.96 7.85
N SER A 95 3.24 4.51 8.10
CA SER A 95 3.43 5.66 8.98
C SER A 95 4.40 6.64 8.36
N LEU A 96 4.04 7.93 8.37
CA LEU A 96 4.92 9.01 7.96
C LEU A 96 5.96 9.35 9.04
N ASN A 97 5.75 8.90 10.29
CA ASN A 97 6.73 9.02 11.35
C ASN A 97 7.60 7.76 11.41
N LEU A 98 8.88 7.90 11.06
CA LEU A 98 9.85 6.79 11.11
C LEU A 98 10.10 6.28 12.55
N GLN A 99 9.91 7.13 13.56
CA GLN A 99 9.97 6.79 14.98
C GLN A 99 8.61 6.37 15.56
N SER A 100 7.62 6.09 14.71
CA SER A 100 6.33 5.57 15.14
C SER A 100 6.49 4.40 16.11
N ASP A 101 5.64 4.40 17.12
CA ASP A 101 5.50 3.34 18.13
C ASP A 101 4.61 2.19 17.65
N TRP A 102 4.41 2.04 16.33
CA TRP A 102 3.75 0.87 15.78
C TRP A 102 4.34 -0.43 16.35
N PRO A 103 3.51 -1.34 16.90
CA PRO A 103 2.05 -1.34 16.83
C PRO A 103 1.29 -0.88 18.08
N GLN A 104 1.94 -0.26 19.07
CA GLN A 104 1.34 -0.04 20.40
C GLN A 104 0.08 0.84 20.37
N ASN A 105 0.05 1.88 19.53
CA ASN A 105 -1.08 2.81 19.44
C ASN A 105 -2.12 2.46 18.35
N GLY A 106 -2.08 1.24 17.82
CA GLY A 106 -2.92 0.83 16.70
C GLY A 106 -2.84 1.80 15.52
N LEU A 107 -4.00 2.23 15.00
CA LEU A 107 -4.05 3.09 13.82
C LEU A 107 -3.78 4.58 14.10
N THR A 108 -3.57 4.98 15.35
CA THR A 108 -3.29 6.39 15.66
C THR A 108 -1.96 6.79 15.02
N GLY A 109 -1.96 7.82 14.16
CA GLY A 109 -0.77 8.23 13.39
C GLY A 109 -0.37 7.30 12.24
N HIS A 110 -1.27 6.38 11.86
CA HIS A 110 -1.09 5.42 10.77
C HIS A 110 -2.23 5.54 9.76
N SER A 111 -1.95 5.12 8.53
CA SER A 111 -2.99 5.00 7.50
C SER A 111 -2.90 3.66 6.79
N VAL A 112 -4.00 3.30 6.14
CA VAL A 112 -4.10 2.10 5.31
C VAL A 112 -4.02 2.54 3.86
N SER A 113 -3.19 1.87 3.07
CA SER A 113 -3.02 2.18 1.65
C SER A 113 -2.86 0.90 0.84
N GLN A 114 -3.21 0.95 -0.44
CA GLN A 114 -2.95 -0.11 -1.40
C GLN A 114 -1.59 0.11 -2.04
N LEU A 115 -0.74 -0.92 -2.07
CA LEU A 115 0.57 -0.88 -2.68
C LEU A 115 0.45 -1.11 -4.20
N GLN A 116 0.64 -0.06 -4.98
CA GLN A 116 0.46 -0.11 -6.45
C GLN A 116 1.76 -0.40 -7.19
N MET A 117 2.90 0.10 -6.72
CA MET A 117 4.17 -0.12 -7.39
C MET A 117 5.31 -0.08 -6.38
N ILE A 118 6.32 -0.94 -6.56
CA ILE A 118 7.57 -0.90 -5.80
C ILE A 118 8.68 -0.61 -6.79
N PHE A 119 9.46 0.44 -6.56
CA PHE A 119 10.43 0.88 -7.55
C PHE A 119 11.64 1.57 -6.92
N CYS A 120 12.64 1.80 -7.75
CA CYS A 120 13.78 2.64 -7.46
C CYS A 120 14.06 3.51 -8.68
N LEU A 121 14.49 4.75 -8.45
CA LEU A 121 14.99 5.59 -9.53
C LEU A 121 16.34 5.04 -10.00
N LEU A 122 16.58 5.03 -11.31
CA LEU A 122 17.88 4.60 -11.84
C LEU A 122 18.97 5.54 -11.27
N ARG A 123 19.99 4.96 -10.59
CA ARG A 123 21.08 5.64 -9.85
C ARG A 123 20.74 6.08 -8.42
N SER A 124 19.57 5.76 -7.91
CA SER A 124 19.28 5.79 -6.47
C SER A 124 19.46 4.39 -5.88
N ASP A 125 19.74 4.31 -4.59
CA ASP A 125 19.74 3.11 -3.76
C ASP A 125 18.51 3.04 -2.83
N VAL A 126 17.62 4.03 -2.94
CA VAL A 126 16.43 4.14 -2.11
C VAL A 126 15.25 3.47 -2.80
N PHE A 127 14.71 2.44 -2.16
CA PHE A 127 13.48 1.81 -2.59
C PHE A 127 12.26 2.65 -2.19
N LEU A 128 11.41 2.90 -3.17
CA LEU A 128 10.18 3.68 -3.07
C LEU A 128 8.96 2.80 -3.36
N ALA A 129 7.81 3.25 -2.88
CA ALA A 129 6.52 2.67 -3.17
C ALA A 129 5.56 3.74 -3.66
N TYR A 130 4.83 3.45 -4.74
CA TYR A 130 3.61 4.18 -5.07
C TYR A 130 2.45 3.52 -4.34
N ILE A 131 1.69 4.32 -3.61
CA ILE A 131 0.54 3.86 -2.83
C ILE A 131 -0.70 4.63 -3.22
N GLN A 132 -1.87 4.03 -3.04
CA GLN A 132 -3.17 4.70 -3.09
C GLN A 132 -3.83 4.64 -1.73
N HIS A 133 -4.26 5.78 -1.21
CA HIS A 133 -4.75 5.88 0.17
C HIS A 133 -6.19 5.38 0.33
N PHE A 134 -6.50 4.93 1.55
CA PHE A 134 -7.87 4.77 2.03
C PHE A 134 -8.17 5.80 3.14
N HIS A 135 -9.38 6.33 3.15
CA HIS A 135 -9.93 7.11 4.25
C HIS A 135 -10.70 6.21 5.22
N ILE A 136 -10.61 6.49 6.51
CA ILE A 136 -11.49 5.88 7.52
C ILE A 136 -12.82 6.62 7.48
N SER A 137 -13.92 5.91 7.27
CA SER A 137 -15.22 6.51 6.88
C SER A 137 -15.97 7.24 8.01
N ASN A 138 -15.54 7.18 9.28
CA ASN A 138 -16.23 7.83 10.41
C ASN A 138 -15.32 8.05 11.64
N PRO A 139 -15.66 8.93 12.60
CA PRO A 139 -14.83 9.22 13.78
C PRO A 139 -14.66 8.04 14.74
N THR A 140 -15.65 7.13 14.84
CA THR A 140 -15.44 5.83 15.51
C THR A 140 -14.78 4.81 14.59
N GLY A 141 -14.86 5.01 13.27
CA GLY A 141 -14.20 4.23 12.23
C GLY A 141 -14.57 2.76 12.13
N VAL A 142 -15.30 2.20 13.10
CA VAL A 142 -15.50 0.76 13.30
C VAL A 142 -16.97 0.37 13.07
N SER A 143 -17.19 -0.68 12.29
CA SER A 143 -18.52 -1.26 12.11
C SER A 143 -19.00 -1.91 13.42
N PRO A 144 -20.20 -1.57 13.94
CA PRO A 144 -20.72 -2.18 15.16
C PRO A 144 -21.05 -3.67 14.98
N VAL A 145 -21.24 -4.12 13.74
CA VAL A 145 -21.58 -5.51 13.43
C VAL A 145 -20.33 -6.39 13.43
N THR A 146 -19.24 -5.92 12.83
CA THR A 146 -18.02 -6.73 12.63
C THR A 146 -16.90 -6.37 13.59
N GLY A 147 -16.97 -5.20 14.23
CA GLY A 147 -15.87 -4.63 15.01
C GLY A 147 -14.64 -4.25 14.18
N MET A 148 -14.77 -4.17 12.85
CA MET A 148 -13.67 -3.84 11.92
C MET A 148 -13.73 -2.39 11.46
N HIS A 149 -12.58 -1.78 11.19
CA HIS A 149 -12.55 -0.42 10.62
C HIS A 149 -13.13 -0.42 9.20
N MET A 150 -14.03 0.51 8.90
CA MET A 150 -14.50 0.79 7.55
C MET A 150 -13.59 1.78 6.86
N LEU A 151 -13.11 1.37 5.70
CA LEU A 151 -12.23 2.11 4.83
C LEU A 151 -12.96 2.44 3.53
N ARG A 152 -12.66 3.61 2.97
CA ARG A 152 -13.12 4.03 1.65
C ARG A 152 -11.93 4.45 0.80
N GLN A 153 -11.91 4.10 -0.47
CA GLN A 153 -10.85 4.56 -1.37
C GLN A 153 -10.76 6.10 -1.36
N ALA A 154 -9.57 6.65 -1.18
CA ALA A 154 -9.34 8.08 -1.31
C ALA A 154 -9.43 8.48 -2.78
N VAL A 155 -10.37 9.37 -3.09
CA VAL A 155 -10.62 9.87 -4.45
C VAL A 155 -10.63 11.39 -4.45
N ARG A 156 -10.01 11.98 -5.49
CA ARG A 156 -10.05 13.41 -5.77
C ARG A 156 -11.46 13.81 -6.25
N ALA A 157 -11.74 15.11 -6.34
CA ALA A 157 -13.01 15.62 -6.84
C ALA A 157 -13.36 15.15 -8.27
N ASN A 158 -12.36 14.83 -9.09
CA ASN A 158 -12.52 14.28 -10.44
C ASN A 158 -12.71 12.75 -10.48
N GLY A 159 -12.79 12.08 -9.33
CA GLY A 159 -12.95 10.63 -9.21
C GLY A 159 -11.65 9.81 -9.32
N GLN A 160 -10.51 10.43 -9.62
CA GLN A 160 -9.23 9.72 -9.63
C GLN A 160 -8.79 9.34 -8.23
N ARG A 161 -8.16 8.16 -8.08
CA ARG A 161 -7.60 7.73 -6.79
C ARG A 161 -6.46 8.66 -6.37
N VAL A 162 -6.39 8.95 -5.07
CA VAL A 162 -5.31 9.75 -4.49
C VAL A 162 -4.11 8.85 -4.26
N GLY A 163 -3.04 9.06 -5.03
CA GLY A 163 -1.78 8.36 -4.86
C GLY A 163 -0.65 9.25 -4.36
N GLU A 164 0.37 8.59 -3.82
CA GLU A 164 1.57 9.22 -3.25
C GLU A 164 2.77 8.29 -3.41
N VAL A 165 3.98 8.88 -3.51
CA VAL A 165 5.25 8.14 -3.43
C VAL A 165 5.82 8.27 -2.03
N ILE A 166 6.12 7.13 -1.41
CA ILE A 166 6.76 7.05 -0.08
C ILE A 166 8.03 6.20 -0.13
N PRO A 167 9.01 6.43 0.78
CA PRO A 167 10.07 5.46 1.01
C PRO A 167 9.48 4.14 1.48
N LEU A 168 10.03 3.02 0.99
CA LEU A 168 9.52 1.68 1.34
C LEU A 168 9.55 1.44 2.87
N GLY A 169 10.50 2.05 3.58
CA GLY A 169 10.63 1.99 5.04
C GLY A 169 9.46 2.58 5.82
N HIS A 170 8.57 3.35 5.18
CA HIS A 170 7.35 3.87 5.80
C HIS A 170 6.25 2.79 5.94
N ILE A 171 6.39 1.66 5.25
CA ILE A 171 5.48 0.51 5.40
C ILE A 171 5.75 -0.18 6.75
N ARG A 172 4.71 -0.38 7.55
CA ARG A 172 4.80 -0.96 8.90
C ARG A 172 4.32 -2.39 8.96
N SER A 173 3.24 -2.70 8.24
CA SER A 173 2.60 -4.01 8.26
C SER A 173 1.86 -4.29 6.96
N PRO A 174 1.76 -5.55 6.53
CA PRO A 174 0.69 -5.99 5.65
C PRO A 174 -0.68 -5.66 6.28
N ALA A 175 -1.66 -5.38 5.44
CA ALA A 175 -3.06 -5.20 5.82
C ALA A 175 -3.94 -6.08 4.94
N HIS A 176 -4.98 -6.66 5.53
CA HIS A 176 -5.95 -7.46 4.79
C HIS A 176 -7.29 -6.73 4.74
N LEU A 177 -7.76 -6.44 3.53
CA LEU A 177 -9.04 -5.78 3.30
C LEU A 177 -10.08 -6.80 2.82
N VAL A 178 -11.30 -6.63 3.30
CA VAL A 178 -12.47 -7.39 2.85
C VAL A 178 -13.43 -6.41 2.21
N PRO A 179 -13.78 -6.55 0.92
CA PRO A 179 -14.76 -5.67 0.28
C PRO A 179 -16.08 -5.66 1.05
N ASN A 180 -16.63 -4.48 1.31
CA ASN A 180 -17.97 -4.35 1.86
C ASN A 180 -19.00 -4.55 0.74
N PHE A 181 -19.77 -5.64 0.80
CA PHE A 181 -20.79 -5.93 -0.19
C PHE A 181 -22.14 -5.26 0.12
N GLY A 182 -22.31 -4.65 1.29
CA GLY A 182 -23.58 -4.08 1.72
C GLY A 182 -24.70 -5.12 1.75
N SER A 183 -25.92 -4.70 1.38
CA SER A 183 -27.10 -5.58 1.34
C SER A 183 -27.11 -6.59 0.19
N GLY A 184 -26.19 -6.47 -0.78
CA GLY A 184 -26.14 -7.36 -1.94
C GLY A 184 -24.83 -7.29 -2.72
N ALA A 185 -24.25 -8.45 -3.01
CA ALA A 185 -23.11 -8.56 -3.91
C ALA A 185 -23.53 -8.26 -5.36
N HIS A 186 -22.72 -7.48 -6.09
CA HIS A 186 -22.97 -7.27 -7.52
C HIS A 186 -22.82 -8.62 -8.26
N SER A 187 -23.79 -8.97 -9.09
CA SER A 187 -23.84 -10.24 -9.84
C SER A 187 -22.63 -10.56 -10.72
N ARG A 188 -21.76 -9.58 -11.03
CA ARG A 188 -20.54 -9.75 -11.85
C ARG A 188 -19.26 -9.77 -11.01
N LEU A 189 -19.39 -9.76 -9.68
CA LEU A 189 -18.25 -9.68 -8.79
C LEU A 189 -17.52 -11.02 -8.77
N THR A 190 -16.22 -10.96 -9.00
CA THR A 190 -15.28 -12.07 -8.93
C THR A 190 -14.20 -11.73 -7.91
N ASN A 191 -13.42 -12.72 -7.50
CA ASN A 191 -12.25 -12.47 -6.66
C ASN A 191 -11.26 -11.48 -7.32
N LEU A 192 -11.21 -11.45 -8.66
CA LEU A 192 -10.28 -10.61 -9.43
C LEU A 192 -10.72 -9.14 -9.53
N ASN A 193 -12.01 -8.84 -9.53
CA ASN A 193 -12.53 -7.48 -9.73
C ASN A 193 -13.12 -6.84 -8.46
N SER A 194 -13.08 -7.55 -7.34
CA SER A 194 -13.74 -7.15 -6.10
C SER A 194 -13.23 -5.81 -5.54
N TYR A 195 -11.93 -5.51 -5.70
CA TYR A 195 -11.31 -4.25 -5.32
C TYR A 195 -11.59 -3.09 -6.28
N GLU A 196 -12.00 -3.39 -7.51
CA GLU A 196 -12.26 -2.39 -8.56
C GLU A 196 -13.73 -1.98 -8.60
N LEU A 197 -14.64 -2.92 -8.32
CA LEU A 197 -16.08 -2.67 -8.33
C LEU A 197 -16.62 -2.10 -7.01
N ARG A 198 -15.78 -1.99 -5.98
CA ARG A 198 -16.19 -1.53 -4.65
C ARG A 198 -15.28 -0.41 -4.17
N ASN A 199 -15.89 0.56 -3.50
CA ASN A 199 -15.19 1.69 -2.91
C ASN A 199 -15.04 1.58 -1.40
N GLU A 200 -15.68 0.58 -0.78
CA GLU A 200 -15.72 0.40 0.68
C GLU A 200 -15.18 -0.96 1.08
N PHE A 201 -14.39 -0.98 2.14
CA PHE A 201 -13.69 -2.16 2.63
C PHE A 201 -13.69 -2.22 4.15
N HIS A 202 -13.60 -3.42 4.70
CA HIS A 202 -13.33 -3.65 6.10
C HIS A 202 -11.85 -4.02 6.29
N LEU A 203 -11.17 -3.35 7.22
CA LEU A 203 -9.86 -3.75 7.67
C LEU A 203 -9.97 -4.98 8.57
N ASN A 204 -9.54 -6.13 8.06
CA ASN A 204 -9.71 -7.41 8.74
C ASN A 204 -8.71 -7.60 9.88
N LYS A 205 -9.09 -7.15 11.07
CA LYS A 205 -8.31 -7.38 12.28
C LYS A 205 -8.20 -8.87 12.69
N TYR A 206 -9.06 -9.74 12.17
CA TYR A 206 -9.06 -11.17 12.50
C TYR A 206 -8.15 -12.00 11.58
N TRP A 207 -7.45 -11.38 10.64
CA TRP A 207 -6.62 -12.09 9.66
C TRP A 207 -5.45 -12.84 10.31
N LEU A 208 -4.79 -12.22 11.29
CA LEU A 208 -3.67 -12.80 12.04
C LEU A 208 -3.81 -12.44 13.51
N LYS A 209 -3.39 -13.35 14.40
CA LYS A 209 -3.40 -13.13 15.85
C LYS A 209 -2.68 -11.82 16.23
N GLU A 210 -1.49 -11.61 15.67
CA GLU A 210 -0.71 -10.40 15.92
C GLU A 210 -1.50 -9.15 15.49
N PHE A 211 -2.07 -9.17 14.29
CA PHE A 211 -2.85 -8.07 13.72
C PHE A 211 -4.11 -7.74 14.52
N TYR A 212 -4.74 -8.75 15.15
CA TYR A 212 -5.84 -8.54 16.07
C TYR A 212 -5.44 -7.70 17.27
N TYR A 213 -4.32 -8.02 17.93
CA TYR A 213 -3.84 -7.23 19.07
C TYR A 213 -3.42 -5.82 18.65
N MET A 214 -2.71 -5.70 17.52
CA MET A 214 -2.28 -4.41 16.98
C MET A 214 -3.46 -3.44 16.73
N LEU A 215 -4.62 -3.95 16.29
CA LEU A 215 -5.78 -3.11 15.97
C LEU A 215 -6.79 -2.98 17.12
N CYS A 216 -6.63 -3.74 18.20
CA CYS A 216 -7.48 -3.67 19.39
C CYS A 216 -6.83 -2.93 20.56
N SER A 217 -5.53 -2.60 20.49
CA SER A 217 -4.80 -1.90 21.55
C SER A 217 -4.98 -0.37 21.58
N ALA A 218 -5.90 0.17 20.77
CA ALA A 218 -6.23 1.60 20.72
C ALA A 218 -7.37 1.97 21.68
#